data_AF-A0A947S7X1-F1
#
_entry.id   AF-A0A947S7X1-F1
#
_cell.length_a   1.000
_cell.length_b   1.000
_cell.length_c   1.000
_cell.angle_alpha   90.00
_cell.angle_beta   90.00
_cell.angle_gamma   90.00
#
_symmetry.space_group_name_H-M   'P 1'
#
loop_
_entity.id
_entity.type
_entity.pdbx_description
1 polymer ?
#
loop_
_entity_poly.entity_id
_entity_poly.type
_entity_poly.pdbx_seq_one_letter_code
_entity_poly.pdbx_strand_id
1 'polypeptide(L)' 'IYFSPPREAEICDECGGKLRQRDDDTLEAINERLDIFEEETVPVIESLKEKGILIEINGLGSPQEVFERVKSVLGI' A
#
# COMPACT_ATOMS: atom_id res chain seq x y z
N ILE A 1 9.21 0.48 10.06
CA ILE A 1 8.54 0.54 11.39
C ILE A 1 8.22 1.96 11.88
N TYR A 2 8.68 3.04 11.24
CA TYR A 2 8.50 4.42 11.77
C TYR A 2 7.05 4.94 11.74
N PHE A 3 6.23 4.53 10.78
CA PHE A 3 4.87 5.03 10.62
C PHE A 3 3.81 4.21 11.38
N SER A 4 4.13 2.97 11.74
CA SER A 4 3.25 2.07 12.49
C SER A 4 4.10 1.01 13.20
N PRO A 5 4.83 1.39 14.27
CA PRO A 5 5.63 0.44 15.03
C PRO A 5 4.72 -0.53 15.81
N PRO A 6 5.16 -1.76 16.09
CA PRO A 6 4.48 -2.62 17.04
C PRO A 6 4.56 -2.04 18.45
N ARG A 7 3.67 -2.49 19.36
CA ARG A 7 3.72 -2.11 20.78
C ARG A 7 5.00 -2.60 21.46
N GLU A 8 5.44 -3.79 21.10
CA GLU A 8 6.72 -4.37 21.51
C GLU A 8 7.59 -4.64 20.30
N ALA A 9 8.87 -4.25 20.38
CA ALA A 9 9.79 -4.38 19.25
C ALA A 9 9.90 -5.84 18.78
N GLU A 10 9.83 -6.04 17.46
CA GLU A 10 9.88 -7.35 16.81
C GLU A 10 8.71 -8.31 17.11
N ILE A 11 7.67 -7.89 17.85
CA ILE A 11 6.55 -8.77 18.22
C ILE A 11 5.25 -8.29 17.56
N CYS A 12 4.49 -9.23 17.00
CA CYS A 12 3.18 -8.94 16.44
C CYS A 12 2.15 -8.72 17.56
N ASP A 13 1.51 -7.55 17.54
CA ASP A 13 0.46 -7.15 18.49
C ASP A 13 -0.76 -8.09 18.55
N GLU A 14 -1.03 -8.84 17.49
CA GLU A 14 -2.23 -9.69 17.36
C GLU A 14 -1.97 -11.15 17.76
N CYS A 15 -0.83 -11.72 17.35
CA CYS A 15 -0.55 -13.15 17.52
C CYS A 15 0.71 -13.45 18.34
N GLY A 16 1.49 -12.44 18.73
CA GLY A 16 2.75 -12.61 19.46
C GLY A 16 3.91 -13.19 18.63
N GLY A 17 3.72 -13.39 17.31
CA GLY A 17 4.75 -13.90 16.41
C GLY A 17 5.90 -12.91 16.21
N LYS A 18 7.09 -13.44 15.90
CA LYS A 18 8.26 -12.62 15.60
C LYS A 18 8.12 -11.96 14.22
N LEU A 19 8.19 -10.64 14.18
CA LEU A 19 8.25 -9.85 12.96
C LEU A 19 9.62 -10.02 12.29
N ARG A 20 9.61 -10.01 10.95
CA ARG A 20 10.83 -10.03 10.14
C ARG A 20 10.71 -9.01 9.01
N GLN A 21 11.84 -8.49 8.59
CA GLN A 21 11.92 -7.78 7.31
C GLN A 21 11.74 -8.80 6.18
N ARG A 22 11.06 -8.40 5.10
CA ARG A 22 11.01 -9.26 3.92
C ARG A 22 12.36 -9.24 3.22
N ASP A 23 12.71 -10.35 2.59
CA ASP A 23 14.01 -10.52 1.94
C ASP A 23 14.17 -9.57 0.73
N ASP A 24 13.05 -9.10 0.15
CA ASP A 24 12.99 -8.15 -0.97
C ASP A 24 12.81 -6.68 -0.55
N ASP A 25 12.84 -6.34 0.75
CA ASP A 25 12.82 -4.95 1.21
C ASP A 25 14.24 -4.34 1.13
N THR A 26 14.87 -4.40 -0.05
CA THR A 26 16.18 -3.82 -0.36
C THR A 26 16.03 -2.68 -1.36
N LEU A 27 16.98 -1.75 -1.40
CA LEU A 27 16.92 -0.61 -2.32
C LEU A 27 16.87 -1.06 -3.80
N GLU A 28 17.65 -2.08 -4.14
CA GLU A 28 17.69 -2.65 -5.49
C GLU A 28 16.33 -3.23 -5.90
N ALA A 29 15.76 -4.11 -5.08
CA ALA A 29 14.46 -4.71 -5.35
C ALA A 29 13.31 -3.68 -5.33
N ILE A 30 13.41 -2.63 -4.51
CA ILE A 30 12.42 -1.53 -4.52
C ILE A 30 12.45 -0.80 -5.86
N ASN A 31 13.63 -0.46 -6.39
CA ASN A 31 13.73 0.22 -7.68
C ASN A 31 13.19 -0.66 -8.82
N GLU A 32 13.60 -1.93 -8.85
CA GLU A 32 13.11 -2.89 -9.86
C GLU A 32 11.58 -3.03 -9.80
N ARG A 33 10.99 -3.08 -8.60
CA ARG A 33 9.54 -3.14 -8.43
C ARG A 33 8.81 -1.88 -8.89
N LEU A 34 9.44 -0.70 -8.78
CA LEU A 34 8.88 0.55 -9.29
C LEU A 34 8.94 0.58 -10.82
N ASP A 35 10.03 0.12 -11.42
CA ASP A 35 10.14 0.00 -12.88
C ASP A 35 9.07 -0.96 -13.43
N ILE A 36 8.89 -2.13 -12.81
CA ILE A 36 7.83 -3.09 -13.19
C ILE A 36 6.44 -2.49 -12.99
N PHE A 37 6.22 -1.70 -11.93
CA PHE A 37 4.93 -1.03 -11.71
C PHE A 37 4.61 -0.06 -12.86
N GLU A 38 5.59 0.74 -13.28
CA GLU A 38 5.45 1.66 -14.42
C GLU A 38 5.23 0.90 -15.74
N GLU A 39 5.96 -0.18 -15.99
CA GLU A 39 5.88 -0.92 -17.25
C GLU A 39 4.61 -1.78 -17.37
N GLU A 40 4.20 -2.43 -16.27
CA GLU A 40 3.13 -3.44 -16.31
C GLU A 40 1.83 -3.00 -15.64
N THR A 41 1.90 -2.22 -14.55
CA THR A 41 0.71 -1.85 -13.77
C THR A 41 0.05 -0.57 -14.27
N VAL A 42 0.82 0.45 -14.65
CA VAL A 42 0.28 1.72 -15.19
C VAL A 42 -0.60 1.51 -16.43
N PRO A 43 -0.25 0.66 -17.42
CA PRO A 43 -1.16 0.37 -18.54
C PRO A 43 -2.51 -0.22 -18.12
N VAL A 44 -2.54 -1.01 -17.03
CA VAL A 44 -3.79 -1.53 -16.47
C VAL A 44 -4.62 -0.41 -15.85
N ILE A 45 -3.98 0.51 -15.11
CA ILE A 45 -4.64 1.70 -14.54
C ILE A 45 -5.27 2.55 -15.64
N GLU A 46 -4.53 2.83 -16.72
CA GLU A 46 -5.05 3.58 -17.87
C GLU A 46 -6.23 2.85 -18.52
N SER A 47 -6.17 1.52 -18.68
CA SER A 47 -7.31 0.74 -19.19
C SER A 47 -8.56 0.84 -18.29
N LEU A 48 -8.40 0.85 -16.97
CA LEU A 48 -9.52 1.03 -16.03
C LEU A 48 -10.10 2.45 -16.10
N LYS A 49 -9.24 3.45 -16.31
CA LYS A 49 -9.61 4.84 -16.51
C LYS A 49 -10.40 5.06 -17.79
N GLU A 50 -9.94 4.50 -18.92
CA GLU A 50 -10.65 4.52 -20.20
C GLU A 50 -12.03 3.87 -20.13
N LYS A 51 -12.17 2.80 -19.33
CA LYS A 51 -13.46 2.14 -19.06
C LYS A 51 -14.39 2.95 -18.15
N GLY A 52 -13.91 4.03 -17.54
CA GLY A 52 -14.68 4.87 -16.62
C GLY A 52 -15.03 4.20 -15.30
N ILE A 53 -14.30 3.15 -14.90
CA ILE A 53 -14.54 2.39 -13.65
C ILE A 53 -13.47 2.63 -12.60
N LEU A 54 -12.44 3.42 -12.91
CA LEU A 54 -11.39 3.81 -11.97
C LEU A 54 -11.88 4.93 -11.06
N ILE A 55 -11.68 4.77 -9.76
CA ILE A 55 -11.82 5.83 -8.75
C ILE A 55 -10.45 6.05 -8.12
N GLU A 56 -9.88 7.24 -8.28
CA GLU A 56 -8.59 7.61 -7.70
C GLU A 56 -8.77 8.18 -6.27
N ILE A 57 -7.92 7.74 -5.34
CA ILE A 57 -7.96 8.16 -3.94
C ILE A 57 -6.56 8.57 -3.51
N ASN A 58 -6.44 9.72 -2.84
CA ASN A 58 -5.16 10.16 -2.26
C ASN A 58 -4.75 9.26 -1.08
N GLY A 59 -3.62 8.55 -1.24
CA GLY A 59 -3.05 7.65 -0.24
C GLY A 59 -2.18 8.30 0.85
N LEU A 60 -2.02 9.63 0.85
CA LEU A 60 -1.24 10.34 1.87
C LEU A 60 -2.11 10.66 3.12
N GLY A 61 -1.54 10.42 4.30
CA GLY A 61 -2.18 10.66 5.60
C GLY A 61 -2.10 9.43 6.51
N SER A 62 -2.82 9.48 7.63
CA SER A 62 -3.01 8.33 8.51
C SER A 62 -3.85 7.23 7.83
N PRO A 63 -3.71 5.96 8.23
CA PRO A 63 -4.56 4.88 7.72
C PRO A 63 -6.06 5.16 7.87
N GLN A 64 -6.47 5.81 8.97
CA GLN A 64 -7.86 6.18 9.23
C GLN A 64 -8.37 7.23 8.22
N GLU A 65 -7.58 8.26 7.92
CA GLU A 65 -7.98 9.28 6.94
C GLU A 65 -8.12 8.70 5.53
N VAL A 66 -7.21 7.82 5.13
CA VAL A 66 -7.29 7.13 3.83
C VAL A 66 -8.51 6.21 3.79
N PHE A 67 -8.77 5.47 4.86
CA PHE A 67 -9.93 4.59 4.98
C PHE A 67 -11.25 5.35 4.84
N GLU A 68 -11.40 6.51 5.48
CA GLU A 68 -12.61 7.33 5.34
C GLU A 68 -12.81 7.87 3.91
N ARG A 69 -11.73 8.19 3.18
CA ARG A 69 -11.84 8.54 1.75
C ARG A 69 -12.34 7.37 0.91
N VAL A 70 -11.87 6.15 1.19
CA VAL A 70 -12.34 4.92 0.53
C VAL A 70 -13.83 4.69 0.82
N LYS A 71 -14.22 4.77 2.09
CA LYS A 71 -15.63 4.65 2.51
C LYS A 71 -16.54 5.65 1.82
N SER A 72 -16.10 6.91 1.75
CA SER A 72 -16.84 7.99 1.09
C SER A 72 -17.13 7.71 -0.39
N VAL A 73 -16.20 7.13 -1.14
CA VAL A 73 -16.43 6.82 -2.56
C VAL A 73 -17.26 5.55 -2.78
N LEU A 74 -17.26 4.63 -1.80
CA LEU A 74 -18.07 3.41 -1.82
C LEU A 74 -19.50 3.62 -1.26
N GLY A 75 -19.76 4.76 -0.61
CA GLY A 75 -21.06 5.07 -0.01
C GLY A 75 -21.35 4.30 1.29
N ILE A 76 -20.32 3.95 2.06
CA ILE A 76 -20.42 3.22 3.34
C ILE A 76 -19.85 4.00 4.52
#